data_AF-A0A1I0YQK2-F1
#
_entry.id   AF-A0A1I0YQK2-F1
#
_cell.length_a   1.000
_cell.length_b   1.000
_cell.length_c   1.000
_cell.angle_alpha   90.00
_cell.angle_beta   90.00
_cell.angle_gamma   90.00
#
_symmetry.space_group_name_H-M   'P 1'
#
loop_
_entity.id
_entity.type
_entity.pdbx_description
1 polymer ?
#
loop_
_entity_poly.entity_id
_entity_poly.type
_entity_poly.pdbx_seq_one_letter_code
_entity_poly.pdbx_strand_id
1 'polypeptide(L)'
;MRKKILIFLLMCLLLSLTPIAGVEISFANADGKGEHLNLNDLIPETASDSTSIEVKDGMTQPIYSTDDVIIENLFVETTVDSDGDGNPDQVEIEVMRPNTEPNIQVPVIFEMSPYRGGMMARKLPPIGQPGMWV
;
A
#
# COMPACT_ATOMS: atom_id res chain seq x y z
N MET A 1 -7.86 45.32 43.96
CA MET A 1 -7.97 45.47 42.49
C MET A 1 -6.65 45.32 41.72
N ARG A 2 -5.48 45.65 42.31
CA ARG A 2 -4.17 45.54 41.63
C ARG A 2 -3.71 44.11 41.26
N LYS A 3 -4.10 43.09 42.03
CA LYS A 3 -3.77 41.68 41.74
C LYS A 3 -4.55 41.09 40.55
N LYS A 4 -5.77 41.58 40.28
CA LYS A 4 -6.59 41.13 39.14
C LYS A 4 -6.07 41.70 37.81
N ILE A 5 -5.55 42.93 37.83
CA ILE A 5 -4.89 43.58 36.68
C ILE A 5 -3.60 42.85 36.31
N LEU A 6 -2.82 42.40 37.30
CA LEU A 6 -1.58 41.64 37.06
C LEU A 6 -1.84 40.25 36.46
N ILE A 7 -2.91 39.57 36.89
CA ILE A 7 -3.32 38.27 36.31
C ILE A 7 -3.85 38.45 34.88
N PHE A 8 -4.57 39.54 34.60
CA PHE A 8 -5.06 39.83 33.25
C PHE A 8 -3.94 40.22 32.26
N LEU A 9 -2.90 40.93 32.74
CA LEU A 9 -1.70 41.25 31.96
C LEU A 9 -0.82 40.01 31.73
N LEU A 10 -0.72 39.11 32.71
CA LEU A 10 0.00 37.84 32.58
C LEU A 10 -0.72 36.88 31.61
N MET A 11 -2.05 36.88 31.62
CA MET A 11 -2.88 36.05 30.75
C MET A 11 -2.95 36.57 29.30
N CYS A 12 -2.78 37.89 29.06
CA CYS A 12 -2.60 38.45 27.72
C CYS A 12 -1.19 38.24 27.15
N LEU A 13 -0.16 38.09 27.99
CA LEU A 13 1.21 37.80 27.55
C LEU A 13 1.42 36.30 27.21
N LEU A 14 0.62 35.41 27.79
CA LEU A 14 0.65 33.97 27.54
C LEU A 14 -0.17 33.54 26.30
N LEU A 15 -1.02 34.42 25.75
CA LEU A 15 -1.87 34.12 24.60
C LEU A 15 -1.36 34.67 23.26
N SER A 16 -0.19 35.31 23.24
CA SER A 16 0.42 35.92 22.04
C SER A 16 1.70 35.22 21.55
N LEU A 17 1.99 34.01 22.07
CA LEU A 17 3.12 33.18 21.64
C LEU A 17 2.68 31.86 20.97
N THR A 18 1.70 31.94 20.07
CA THR A 18 1.53 30.98 18.97
C THR A 18 1.21 31.80 17.72
N PRO A 19 1.99 31.66 16.63
CA PRO A 19 1.91 30.45 15.81
C PRO A 19 3.27 29.96 15.30
N ILE A 20 3.53 28.65 15.40
CA ILE A 20 4.43 28.00 14.44
C ILE A 20 3.52 27.39 13.38
N ALA A 21 3.01 28.25 12.49
CA ALA A 21 2.70 27.81 11.14
C ALA A 21 4.05 27.78 10.42
N GLY A 22 4.46 26.58 10.00
CA GLY A 22 5.78 26.34 9.41
C GLY A 22 6.70 25.51 10.31
N VAL A 23 6.29 24.29 10.67
CA VAL A 23 7.29 23.22 10.63
C VAL A 23 7.41 22.85 9.16
N GLU A 24 8.25 23.59 8.46
CA GLU A 24 8.88 23.10 7.24
C GLU A 24 9.74 21.92 7.69
N ILE A 25 9.21 20.70 7.61
CA ILE A 25 10.08 19.52 7.61
C ILE A 25 10.73 19.52 6.23
N SER A 26 11.80 20.30 6.10
CA SER A 26 12.68 20.23 4.94
C SER A 26 13.41 18.90 5.00
N PHE A 27 12.87 17.88 4.34
CA PHE A 27 13.67 16.73 3.93
C PHE A 27 14.59 17.21 2.80
N ALA A 28 15.81 17.60 3.16
CA ALA A 28 16.85 17.81 2.19
C ALA A 28 17.20 16.44 1.58
N ASN A 29 16.63 16.13 0.42
CA ASN A 29 17.18 15.07 -0.43
C ASN A 29 18.55 15.55 -0.92
N ALA A 30 19.58 14.81 -0.51
CA ALA A 30 20.89 14.94 -1.10
C ALA A 30 20.81 14.55 -2.58
N ASP A 31 21.22 15.49 -3.44
CA ASP A 31 21.31 15.40 -4.90
C ASP A 31 19.97 15.35 -5.65
N GLY A 32 19.57 16.51 -6.19
CA GLY A 32 18.36 16.74 -6.98
C GLY A 32 18.40 16.12 -8.38
N LYS A 33 18.68 14.82 -8.46
CA LYS A 33 18.53 13.98 -9.65
C LYS A 33 17.87 12.65 -9.29
N GLY A 34 16.70 12.73 -8.66
CA GLY A 34 15.71 11.67 -8.80
C GLY A 34 15.06 11.84 -10.16
N GLU A 35 15.40 11.00 -11.13
CA GLU A 35 14.60 10.84 -12.34
C GLU A 35 13.15 10.62 -11.89
N HIS A 36 12.25 11.50 -12.32
CA HIS A 36 10.81 11.31 -12.09
C HIS A 36 10.43 10.00 -12.80
N LEU A 37 10.16 8.96 -12.02
CA LEU A 37 9.64 7.71 -12.55
C LEU A 37 8.27 8.04 -13.12
N ASN A 38 8.18 8.20 -14.44
CA ASN A 38 6.92 8.52 -15.11
C ASN A 38 5.95 7.34 -14.90
N LEU A 39 5.06 7.48 -13.91
CA LEU A 39 4.06 6.47 -13.53
C LEU A 39 2.78 6.64 -14.37
N ASN A 40 2.92 6.79 -15.69
CA ASN A 40 1.86 6.88 -16.70
C ASN A 40 0.69 7.86 -16.39
N ASP A 41 0.81 8.75 -15.39
CA ASP A 41 -0.25 9.63 -14.86
C ASP A 41 -1.56 8.94 -14.40
N LEU A 42 -1.60 7.60 -14.40
CA LEU A 42 -2.77 6.79 -14.01
C LEU A 42 -2.78 6.44 -12.52
N ILE A 43 -1.63 6.58 -11.86
CA ILE A 43 -1.46 6.31 -10.43
C ILE A 43 -1.31 7.66 -9.74
N PRO A 44 -2.20 8.04 -8.82
CA PRO A 44 -2.02 9.28 -8.07
C PRO A 44 -0.69 9.21 -7.30
N GLU A 45 0.25 10.10 -7.63
CA GLU A 45 1.56 10.19 -6.98
C GLU A 45 1.48 10.73 -5.54
N THR A 46 0.30 11.18 -5.13
CA THR A 46 0.07 11.69 -3.78
C THR A 46 -0.21 10.51 -2.85
N ALA A 47 0.75 10.22 -1.98
CA ALA A 47 0.51 9.43 -0.77
C ALA A 47 -0.76 9.97 -0.10
N SER A 48 -1.76 9.11 0.14
CA SER A 48 -2.95 9.53 0.85
C SER A 48 -2.55 10.07 2.22
N ASP A 49 -3.21 11.13 2.72
CA ASP A 49 -2.95 11.68 4.06
C ASP A 49 -3.01 10.61 5.18
N SER A 50 -3.68 9.48 4.92
CA SER A 50 -3.77 8.36 5.85
C SER A 50 -2.74 7.24 5.63
N THR A 51 -1.78 7.42 4.71
CA THR A 51 -0.71 6.45 4.42
C THR A 51 0.50 6.72 5.31
N SER A 52 0.94 5.72 6.06
CA SER A 52 2.13 5.82 6.92
C SER A 52 3.30 5.08 6.25
N ILE A 53 4.25 5.82 5.67
CA ILE A 53 5.46 5.25 5.05
C ILE A 53 6.68 6.09 5.47
N GLU A 54 7.77 5.42 5.85
CA GLU A 54 9.08 6.06 6.05
C GLU A 54 10.00 5.78 4.86
N VAL A 55 10.68 6.81 4.35
CA VAL A 55 11.66 6.71 3.25
C VAL A 55 13.00 7.27 3.70
N LYS A 56 14.09 6.53 3.49
CA LYS A 56 15.48 6.95 3.75
C LYS A 56 16.34 6.56 2.55
N ASP A 57 17.14 7.49 2.05
CA ASP A 57 18.01 7.29 0.87
C ASP A 57 17.27 6.69 -0.34
N GLY A 58 16.02 7.12 -0.57
CA GLY A 58 15.18 6.64 -1.66
C GLY A 58 14.56 5.24 -1.45
N MET A 59 14.71 4.64 -0.27
CA MET A 59 14.21 3.29 0.04
C MET A 59 13.15 3.32 1.15
N THR A 60 12.10 2.51 1.00
CA THR A 60 11.09 2.30 2.06
C THR A 60 11.70 1.57 3.26
N GLN A 61 11.22 1.91 4.45
CA GLN A 61 11.68 1.29 5.69
C GLN A 61 10.67 0.23 6.18
N PRO A 62 11.13 -0.85 6.84
CA PRO A 62 10.26 -1.92 7.32
C PRO A 62 9.57 -1.52 8.64
N ILE A 63 8.64 -0.59 8.57
CA ILE A 63 7.93 -0.06 9.75
C ILE A 63 6.71 -0.90 10.16
N TYR A 64 6.26 -1.82 9.30
CA TYR A 64 5.16 -2.72 9.58
C TYR A 64 5.69 -4.08 10.04
N SER A 65 5.10 -4.59 11.13
CA SER A 65 5.39 -5.92 11.68
C SER A 65 4.97 -7.02 10.70
N THR A 66 5.80 -8.07 10.60
CA THR A 66 5.47 -9.29 9.85
C THR A 66 4.92 -10.41 10.74
N ASP A 67 4.92 -10.22 12.06
CA ASP A 67 4.54 -11.26 13.03
C ASP A 67 3.02 -11.49 13.08
N ASP A 68 2.24 -10.49 12.65
CA ASP A 68 0.78 -10.45 12.69
C ASP A 68 0.17 -10.07 11.33
N VAL A 69 0.80 -10.54 10.24
CA VAL A 69 0.27 -10.36 8.88
C VAL A 69 -1.11 -11.00 8.75
N ILE A 70 -2.01 -10.28 8.10
CA ILE A 70 -3.33 -10.77 7.75
C ILE A 70 -3.25 -11.37 6.35
N ILE A 71 -3.67 -12.63 6.22
CA ILE A 71 -3.75 -13.39 4.96
C ILE A 71 -5.21 -13.80 4.74
N GLU A 72 -5.81 -13.34 3.66
CA GLU A 72 -7.22 -13.51 3.36
C GLU A 72 -7.40 -14.05 1.93
N ASN A 73 -8.21 -15.10 1.76
CA ASN A 73 -8.65 -15.57 0.45
C ASN A 73 -10.05 -15.03 0.18
N LEU A 74 -10.21 -14.35 -0.95
CA LEU A 74 -11.45 -13.67 -1.33
C LEU A 74 -11.83 -14.04 -2.75
N PHE A 75 -13.11 -13.93 -3.09
CA PHE A 75 -13.60 -14.04 -4.45
C PHE A 75 -14.00 -12.66 -4.95
N VAL A 76 -13.46 -12.26 -6.10
CA VAL A 76 -13.80 -11.01 -6.78
C VAL A 76 -14.59 -11.32 -8.03
N GLU A 77 -15.76 -10.68 -8.14
CA GLU A 77 -16.60 -10.75 -9.33
C GLU A 77 -15.96 -9.96 -10.48
N THR A 78 -15.93 -10.56 -11.67
CA THR A 78 -15.44 -9.92 -12.89
C THR A 78 -16.59 -9.39 -13.75
N THR A 79 -16.27 -8.78 -14.89
CA THR A 79 -17.28 -8.37 -15.88
C THR A 79 -17.44 -9.37 -17.02
N VAL A 80 -16.83 -10.56 -16.91
CA VAL A 80 -16.75 -11.58 -17.97
C VAL A 80 -17.59 -12.78 -17.53
N ASP A 81 -18.20 -13.47 -18.49
CA ASP A 81 -18.83 -14.79 -18.33
C ASP A 81 -18.13 -15.72 -19.33
N SER A 82 -17.13 -16.45 -18.84
CA SER A 82 -16.22 -17.23 -19.69
C SER A 82 -16.72 -18.64 -19.99
N ASP A 83 -17.58 -19.19 -19.14
CA ASP A 83 -18.17 -20.52 -19.29
C ASP A 83 -19.61 -20.50 -19.84
N GLY A 84 -20.22 -19.33 -19.93
CA GLY A 84 -21.51 -19.09 -20.57
C GLY A 84 -22.71 -19.48 -19.71
N ASP A 85 -22.56 -19.45 -18.38
CA ASP A 85 -23.62 -19.83 -17.43
C ASP A 85 -24.62 -18.70 -17.15
N GLY A 86 -24.35 -17.49 -17.65
CA GLY A 86 -25.18 -16.29 -17.49
C GLY A 86 -24.88 -15.47 -16.23
N ASN A 87 -23.89 -15.86 -15.42
CA ASN A 87 -23.38 -15.13 -14.28
C ASN A 87 -21.95 -14.64 -14.56
N PRO A 88 -21.50 -13.52 -13.97
CA PRO A 88 -20.11 -13.12 -14.10
C PRO A 88 -19.16 -14.06 -13.35
N ASP A 89 -18.00 -14.34 -13.95
CA ASP A 89 -16.95 -15.19 -13.37
C ASP A 89 -16.46 -14.59 -12.04
N GLN A 90 -16.19 -15.46 -11.07
CA GLN A 90 -15.49 -15.10 -9.84
C GLN A 90 -14.05 -15.60 -9.87
N VAL A 91 -13.11 -14.71 -9.53
CA VAL A 91 -11.69 -15.02 -9.43
C VAL A 91 -11.26 -15.01 -7.98
N GLU A 92 -10.61 -16.09 -7.53
CA GLU A 92 -9.98 -16.15 -6.22
C GLU A 92 -8.73 -15.26 -6.18
N ILE A 93 -8.61 -14.45 -5.13
CA ILE A 93 -7.43 -13.65 -4.82
C ILE A 93 -6.95 -13.95 -3.39
N GLU A 94 -5.64 -13.92 -3.20
CA GLU A 94 -5.00 -13.93 -1.89
C GLU A 94 -4.51 -12.52 -1.57
N VAL A 95 -4.97 -11.96 -0.45
CA VAL A 95 -4.56 -10.65 0.04
C VAL A 95 -3.66 -10.85 1.25
N MET A 96 -2.42 -10.38 1.15
CA MET A 96 -1.47 -10.32 2.26
C MET A 96 -1.24 -8.86 2.63
N ARG A 97 -1.56 -8.48 3.86
CA ARG A 97 -1.43 -7.09 4.32
C ARG A 97 -0.96 -7.01 5.78
N PRO A 98 -0.24 -5.94 6.15
CA PRO A 98 0.04 -5.69 7.56
C PRO A 98 -1.27 -5.45 8.31
N ASN A 99 -1.26 -5.79 9.60
CA ASN A 99 -2.31 -5.41 10.51
C ASN A 99 -2.11 -3.94 10.92
N THR A 100 -3.03 -3.07 10.50
CA THR A 100 -2.95 -1.63 10.74
C THR A 100 -4.22 -1.14 11.43
N GLU A 101 -4.13 0.02 12.07
CA GLU A 101 -5.31 0.71 12.58
C GLU A 101 -6.32 1.01 11.45
N PRO A 102 -7.63 1.07 11.77
CA PRO A 102 -8.64 1.45 10.79
C PRO A 102 -8.31 2.79 10.13
N ASN A 103 -8.56 2.88 8.82
CA ASN A 103 -8.29 4.05 7.96
C ASN A 103 -6.83 4.31 7.59
N ILE A 104 -5.87 3.52 8.08
CA ILE A 104 -4.51 3.54 7.52
C ILE A 104 -4.53 2.86 6.15
N GLN A 105 -4.11 3.58 5.12
CA GLN A 105 -3.99 3.06 3.77
C GLN A 105 -2.56 2.59 3.51
N VAL A 106 -2.42 1.49 2.77
CA VAL A 106 -1.13 0.95 2.33
C VAL A 106 -1.18 0.71 0.82
N PRO A 107 -0.06 0.92 0.10
CA PRO A 107 -0.01 0.62 -1.33
C PRO A 107 -0.14 -0.89 -1.58
N VAL A 108 -0.63 -1.25 -2.76
CA VAL A 108 -0.81 -2.64 -3.18
C VAL A 108 0.25 -3.00 -4.20
N ILE A 109 0.94 -4.12 -3.98
CA ILE A 109 1.71 -4.81 -5.01
C ILE A 109 0.81 -5.92 -5.55
N PHE A 110 0.42 -5.80 -6.81
CA PHE A 110 -0.52 -6.73 -7.43
C PHE A 110 0.19 -7.69 -8.39
N GLU A 111 -0.02 -8.98 -8.20
CA GLU A 111 0.51 -10.05 -9.06
C GLU A 111 -0.66 -10.81 -9.71
N MET A 112 -0.72 -10.77 -11.05
CA MET A 112 -1.62 -11.64 -11.81
C MET A 112 -0.83 -12.86 -12.31
N SER A 113 -1.04 -14.01 -11.69
CA SER A 113 -0.34 -15.25 -12.09
C SER A 113 -1.32 -16.40 -12.30
N PRO A 114 -1.46 -16.90 -13.56
CA PRO A 114 -2.29 -18.06 -13.86
C PRO A 114 -1.89 -19.35 -13.13
N TYR A 115 -0.71 -19.37 -12.49
CA TYR A 115 -0.16 -20.55 -11.83
C TYR A 115 -0.33 -20.53 -10.30
N ARG A 116 -0.85 -19.44 -9.72
CA ARG A 116 -1.12 -19.36 -8.26
C ARG A 116 -2.17 -20.35 -7.79
N GLY A 117 -3.15 -20.69 -8.65
CA GLY A 117 -4.13 -21.76 -8.40
C GLY A 117 -3.59 -23.18 -8.56
N GLY A 118 -2.28 -23.33 -8.78
CA GLY A 118 -1.62 -24.62 -8.99
C GLY A 118 -1.38 -24.95 -10.47
N MET A 119 -0.44 -25.85 -10.70
CA MET A 119 -0.13 -26.36 -12.04
C MET A 119 -0.71 -27.75 -12.22
N MET A 120 -1.38 -27.98 -13.35
CA MET A 120 -1.71 -29.33 -13.77
C MET A 120 -0.44 -29.99 -14.29
N ALA A 121 0.16 -30.88 -13.49
CA ALA A 121 1.21 -31.74 -14.00
C ALA A 121 0.60 -32.65 -15.07
N ARG A 122 0.96 -32.44 -16.34
CA ARG A 122 0.62 -33.41 -17.39
C ARG A 122 1.26 -34.72 -16.99
N LYS A 123 0.45 -35.74 -16.73
CA LYS A 123 0.95 -37.11 -16.56
C LYS A 123 1.61 -37.50 -17.88
N LEU A 124 2.94 -37.46 -17.91
CA LEU A 124 3.69 -37.86 -19.10
C LEU A 124 3.35 -39.34 -19.39
N PRO A 125 3.13 -39.71 -20.65
CA PRO A 125 3.11 -41.12 -20.98
C PRO A 125 4.45 -41.75 -20.55
N PRO A 126 4.46 -43.01 -20.10
CA PRO A 126 5.70 -43.72 -19.79
C PRO A 126 6.68 -43.58 -20.96
N ILE A 127 7.90 -43.13 -20.67
CA ILE A 127 8.98 -43.06 -21.65
C ILE A 127 9.24 -44.49 -22.14
N GLY A 128 9.13 -44.71 -23.46
CA GLY A 128 9.39 -46.01 -24.08
C GLY A 128 8.17 -46.75 -24.62
N GLN A 129 7.00 -46.12 -24.80
CA GLN A 129 5.93 -46.74 -25.57
C GLN A 129 6.29 -46.78 -27.07
N PRO A 130 6.28 -47.97 -27.72
CA PRO A 130 6.59 -48.08 -29.13
C PRO A 130 5.53 -47.34 -29.96
N GLY A 131 5.96 -46.34 -30.74
CA GLY A 131 5.11 -45.54 -31.64
C GLY A 131 5.00 -44.05 -31.33
N MET A 132 5.58 -43.57 -30.22
CA MET A 132 5.66 -42.14 -29.89
C MET A 132 6.99 -41.55 -30.38
N TRP A 133 6.97 -40.80 -31.49
CA TRP A 133 8.12 -40.02 -31.95
C TRP A 133 8.09 -38.62 -31.35
N VAL A 134 9.26 -38.11 -30.96
CA VAL A 134 9.48 -36.69 -30.58
C VAL A 134 9.49 -35.83 -31.84
#